data_AF-D6PL08-F1
#
_entry.id   AF-D6PL08-F1
#
_cell.length_a   1.000
_cell.length_b   1.000
_cell.length_c   1.000
_cell.angle_alpha   90.00
_cell.angle_beta   90.00
_cell.angle_gamma   90.00
#
_symmetry.space_group_name_H-M   'P 1'
#
loop_
_entity.id
_entity.type
_entity.pdbx_description
1 polymer ?
#
loop_
_entity_poly.entity_id
_entity_poly.type
_entity_poly.pdbx_seq_one_letter_code
_entity_poly.pdbx_strand_id
1 'polypeptide(L)'
;MTETKAWIGLTHLDIPLGKIPLCKIALFVRQDDDDEESIHSEESVVDWYIGESIFATRKLTKENDSRDIYNSNAMYDKALHVEWKRLLGITRFRKVVGLTDELDAAFEESVFSSLKKYYVDCINLYEYYSCIDGTTQNPFVMGENAFTNIMIDSGISDEGGPCDPATLTRIFGQANVEVGDKNSVENKQNDDKALMRHEWIEAVFRIALGRYEASHPDLNPGEKVGLLFDQYILKEVSVFLERIILLSNYTASILYLILY
;
A
#
# COMPACT_ATOMS: atom_id res chain seq x y z
N MET A 1 17.12 37.21 24.32
CA MET A 1 16.51 36.36 23.27
C MET A 1 15.99 35.13 23.95
N THR A 2 14.67 35.06 24.15
CA THR A 2 13.97 33.94 24.76
C THR A 2 13.39 33.07 23.65
N GLU A 3 13.90 31.86 23.49
CA GLU A 3 13.34 30.86 22.59
C GLU A 3 12.03 30.32 23.16
N THR A 4 10.93 30.50 22.42
CA THR A 4 9.65 29.88 22.71
C THR A 4 9.61 28.52 22.01
N LYS A 5 9.74 27.42 22.77
CA LYS A 5 9.49 26.07 22.24
C LYS A 5 7.99 25.77 22.29
N ALA A 6 7.37 25.59 21.13
CA ALA A 6 6.03 25.01 21.04
C ALA A 6 6.14 23.48 21.15
N TRP A 7 5.48 22.90 22.14
CA TRP A 7 5.26 21.45 22.24
C TRP A 7 3.83 21.16 21.82
N ILE A 8 3.65 20.32 20.80
CA ILE A 8 2.34 19.75 20.45
C ILE A 8 2.28 18.36 21.09
N GLY A 9 1.52 18.25 22.17
CA GLY A 9 1.16 16.95 22.73
C GLY A 9 -0.04 16.38 22.00
N LEU A 10 0.16 15.31 21.20
CA LEU A 10 -0.94 14.51 20.66
C LEU A 10 -1.40 13.54 21.75
N THR A 11 -2.44 13.91 22.49
CA THR A 11 -3.19 12.96 23.32
C THR A 11 -4.10 12.12 22.43
N HIS A 12 -4.09 10.80 22.62
CA HIS A 12 -4.97 9.84 21.94
C HIS A 12 -6.42 10.35 21.88
N LEU A 13 -6.87 10.75 20.69
CA LEU A 13 -8.27 11.04 20.43
C LEU A 13 -8.95 9.71 20.08
N ASP A 14 -9.78 9.21 20.97
CA ASP A 14 -10.74 8.13 20.70
C ASP A 14 -11.81 8.67 19.75
N ILE A 15 -11.53 8.65 18.45
CA ILE A 15 -12.47 9.10 17.44
C ILE A 15 -13.25 7.89 16.93
N PRO A 16 -14.59 7.87 17.08
CA PRO A 16 -15.41 6.81 16.53
C PRO A 16 -15.21 6.71 15.01
N LEU A 17 -15.04 5.49 14.50
CA LEU A 17 -15.04 5.22 13.05
C LEU A 17 -16.26 5.91 12.40
N GLY A 18 -15.99 6.81 11.45
CA GLY A 18 -17.01 7.59 10.74
C GLY A 18 -17.10 9.07 11.13
N LYS A 19 -16.35 9.54 12.13
CA LYS A 19 -16.13 10.97 12.36
C LYS A 19 -14.70 11.28 11.99
N ILE A 20 -14.45 11.88 10.82
CA ILE A 20 -13.15 12.52 10.60
C ILE A 20 -13.20 13.79 11.46
N PRO A 21 -12.26 14.03 12.40
CA PRO A 21 -12.17 15.34 13.02
C PRO A 21 -11.88 16.30 11.87
N LEU A 22 -12.84 17.17 11.53
CA LEU A 22 -12.57 18.30 10.67
C LEU A 22 -11.43 19.04 11.35
N CYS A 23 -10.20 18.90 10.83
CA CYS A 23 -9.18 19.85 11.16
C CYS A 23 -9.76 21.19 10.75
N LYS A 24 -9.96 22.09 11.73
CA LYS A 24 -10.27 23.48 11.41
C LYS A 24 -9.04 24.02 10.70
N ILE A 25 -9.04 23.97 9.38
CA ILE A 25 -8.12 24.73 8.55
C ILE A 25 -8.59 26.17 8.72
N ALA A 26 -8.04 26.85 9.72
CA ALA A 26 -8.27 28.28 9.88
C ALA A 26 -7.54 28.99 8.73
N LEU A 27 -8.28 29.31 7.67
CA LEU A 27 -7.81 30.21 6.62
C LEU A 27 -7.81 31.62 7.21
N PHE A 28 -6.65 32.09 7.67
CA PHE A 28 -6.48 33.49 8.01
C PHE A 28 -6.38 34.27 6.70
N VAL A 29 -7.45 34.98 6.33
CA VAL A 29 -7.44 35.96 5.26
C VAL A 29 -6.87 37.26 5.81
N ARG A 30 -5.72 37.73 5.31
CA ARG A 30 -5.20 39.06 5.64
C ARG A 30 -6.09 40.07 4.92
N GLN A 31 -7.01 40.68 5.66
CA GLN A 31 -7.77 41.83 5.16
C GLN A 31 -6.86 43.05 5.26
N ASP A 32 -6.52 43.63 4.11
CA ASP A 32 -5.98 44.99 4.07
C ASP A 32 -7.13 45.94 4.40
N ASP A 33 -6.92 46.78 5.41
CA ASP A 33 -7.90 47.67 6.03
C ASP A 33 -8.45 48.68 5.01
N ASP A 34 -9.65 48.44 4.47
CA ASP A 34 -10.51 49.47 3.88
C ASP A 34 -11.98 49.06 4.06
N ASP A 35 -12.61 49.63 5.10
CA ASP A 35 -14.05 49.82 5.36
C ASP A 35 -15.07 48.86 4.71
N GLU A 36 -15.40 47.72 5.33
CA GLU A 36 -16.65 46.98 5.03
C GLU A 36 -17.28 46.35 6.28
N GLU A 37 -18.62 46.51 6.39
CA GLU A 37 -19.49 45.97 7.44
C GLU A 37 -19.23 44.47 7.67
N SER A 38 -18.92 44.10 8.92
CA SER A 38 -18.68 42.70 9.30
C SER A 38 -19.96 41.86 9.19
N ILE A 39 -20.19 41.25 8.04
CA ILE A 39 -21.18 40.19 7.87
C ILE A 39 -20.64 38.97 8.61
N HIS A 40 -20.98 38.85 9.90
CA HIS A 40 -20.82 37.61 10.65
C HIS A 40 -21.84 36.58 10.13
N SER A 41 -21.55 35.94 8.99
CA SER A 41 -22.27 34.72 8.62
C SER A 41 -21.83 33.63 9.57
N GLU A 42 -22.73 33.21 10.48
CA GLU A 42 -22.55 31.98 11.25
C GLU A 42 -22.42 30.82 10.24
N GLU A 43 -21.19 30.39 9.98
CA GLU A 43 -20.95 29.17 9.21
C GLU A 43 -21.52 28.00 10.01
N SER A 44 -22.71 27.55 9.63
CA SER A 44 -23.28 26.33 10.16
C SER A 44 -22.37 25.18 9.75
N VAL A 45 -21.69 24.58 10.73
CA VAL A 45 -20.94 23.34 10.53
C VAL A 45 -21.95 22.26 10.18
N VAL A 46 -22.04 21.91 8.90
CA VAL A 46 -22.88 20.80 8.45
C VAL A 46 -22.14 19.52 8.80
N ASP A 47 -22.72 18.72 9.69
CA ASP A 47 -22.23 17.38 9.99
C ASP A 47 -22.28 16.54 8.70
N TRP A 48 -21.12 16.11 8.21
CA TRP A 48 -21.06 15.27 7.02
C TRP A 48 -21.27 13.81 7.39
N TYR A 49 -22.32 13.20 6.83
CA TYR A 49 -22.60 11.78 6.97
C TYR A 49 -22.36 11.05 5.65
N ILE A 50 -21.55 9.99 5.67
CA ILE A 50 -21.24 9.23 4.44
C ILE A 50 -22.46 8.60 3.79
N GLY A 51 -23.49 8.26 4.58
CA GLY A 51 -24.78 7.76 4.12
C GLY A 51 -25.65 8.81 3.40
N GLU A 52 -25.27 10.09 3.48
CA GLU A 52 -25.90 11.21 2.77
C GLU A 52 -24.97 11.78 1.68
N SER A 53 -23.77 11.21 1.53
CA SER A 53 -22.81 11.64 0.53
C SER A 53 -23.17 11.14 -0.87
N ILE A 54 -22.49 11.69 -1.88
CA ILE A 54 -22.54 11.19 -3.26
C ILE A 54 -22.15 9.70 -3.38
N PHE A 55 -21.48 9.14 -2.36
CA PHE A 55 -21.06 7.74 -2.32
C PHE A 55 -22.10 6.82 -1.66
N ALA A 56 -23.15 7.36 -1.04
CA ALA A 56 -24.20 6.56 -0.39
C ALA A 56 -24.87 5.58 -1.35
N THR A 57 -25.01 5.98 -2.62
CA THR A 57 -25.54 5.14 -3.69
C THR A 57 -24.69 3.91 -3.95
N ARG A 58 -23.37 3.93 -3.72
CA ARG A 58 -22.49 2.76 -3.92
C ARG A 58 -22.84 1.56 -3.04
N LYS A 59 -23.47 1.80 -1.89
CA LYS A 59 -23.95 0.73 -0.99
C LYS A 59 -25.25 0.10 -1.50
N LEU A 60 -26.01 0.85 -2.30
CA LEU A 60 -27.34 0.49 -2.80
C LEU A 60 -27.29 -0.03 -4.24
N THR A 61 -26.33 0.42 -5.05
CA THR A 61 -26.17 -0.01 -6.43
C THR A 61 -25.50 -1.38 -6.49
N LYS A 62 -25.98 -2.23 -7.39
CA LYS A 62 -25.34 -3.53 -7.73
C LYS A 62 -24.02 -3.35 -8.50
N GLU A 63 -23.59 -2.12 -8.73
CA GLU A 63 -22.40 -1.77 -9.50
C GLU A 63 -21.11 -1.96 -8.70
N ASN A 64 -21.21 -2.05 -7.37
CA ASN A 64 -20.07 -2.33 -6.51
C ASN A 64 -20.15 -3.77 -5.98
N ASP A 65 -19.25 -4.63 -6.44
CA ASP A 65 -19.17 -6.04 -6.01
C ASP A 65 -18.91 -6.19 -4.51
N SER A 66 -18.24 -5.23 -3.87
CA SER A 66 -18.02 -5.25 -2.42
C SER A 66 -19.29 -4.93 -1.63
N ARG A 67 -20.24 -4.21 -2.24
CA ARG A 67 -21.43 -3.61 -1.59
C ARG A 67 -21.10 -2.82 -0.32
N ASP A 68 -19.86 -2.36 -0.21
CA ASP A 68 -19.34 -1.65 0.94
C ASP A 68 -18.68 -0.35 0.50
N ILE A 69 -18.69 0.63 1.41
CA ILE A 69 -18.08 1.93 1.20
C ILE A 69 -16.57 1.86 1.43
N TYR A 70 -16.14 0.91 2.29
CA TYR A 70 -14.76 0.73 2.68
C TYR A 70 -14.27 -0.68 2.32
N ASN A 71 -12.96 -0.81 2.19
CA ASN A 71 -12.32 -2.11 2.11
C ASN A 71 -12.39 -2.78 3.49
N SER A 72 -13.18 -3.84 3.61
CA SER A 72 -13.32 -4.60 4.85
C SER A 72 -12.29 -5.74 4.92
N ASN A 73 -11.95 -6.19 6.13
CA ASN A 73 -11.08 -7.37 6.31
C ASN A 73 -11.65 -8.61 5.59
N ALA A 74 -12.97 -8.75 5.52
CA ALA A 74 -13.62 -9.84 4.78
C ALA A 74 -13.36 -9.77 3.27
N MET A 75 -13.23 -8.56 2.71
CA MET A 75 -12.84 -8.37 1.31
C MET A 75 -11.39 -8.79 1.09
N TYR A 76 -10.47 -8.32 1.94
CA TYR A 76 -9.05 -8.69 1.85
C TYR A 76 -8.84 -10.19 2.02
N ASP A 77 -9.54 -10.83 2.95
CA ASP A 77 -9.50 -12.28 3.12
C ASP A 77 -9.92 -13.01 1.82
N LYS A 78 -11.02 -12.60 1.19
CA LYS A 78 -11.47 -13.19 -0.08
C LYS A 78 -10.46 -12.95 -1.20
N ALA A 79 -9.93 -11.74 -1.30
CA ALA A 79 -8.92 -11.39 -2.31
C ALA A 79 -7.66 -12.24 -2.14
N LEU A 80 -7.16 -12.37 -0.91
CA LEU A 80 -6.01 -13.21 -0.59
C LEU A 80 -6.22 -14.66 -1.00
N HIS A 81 -7.38 -15.26 -0.73
CA HIS A 81 -7.66 -16.64 -1.17
C HIS A 81 -7.64 -16.79 -2.70
N VAL A 82 -8.16 -15.81 -3.43
CA VAL A 82 -8.15 -15.81 -4.90
C VAL A 82 -6.71 -15.71 -5.42
N GLU A 83 -5.91 -14.78 -4.91
CA GLU A 83 -4.52 -14.62 -5.34
C GLU A 83 -3.66 -15.82 -4.94
N TRP A 84 -3.86 -16.36 -3.73
CA TRP A 84 -3.16 -17.57 -3.29
C TRP A 84 -3.46 -18.76 -4.19
N LYS A 85 -4.73 -18.98 -4.54
CA LYS A 85 -5.12 -20.02 -5.49
C LYS A 85 -4.47 -19.84 -6.86
N ARG A 86 -4.36 -18.60 -7.35
CA ARG A 86 -3.65 -18.30 -8.61
C ARG A 86 -2.17 -18.65 -8.49
N LEU A 87 -1.50 -18.21 -7.43
CA LEU A 87 -0.10 -18.50 -7.14
C LEU A 87 0.18 -20.00 -7.08
N LEU A 88 -0.67 -20.79 -6.41
CA LEU A 88 -0.54 -22.24 -6.37
C LEU A 88 -0.75 -22.90 -7.73
N GLY A 89 -1.55 -22.28 -8.62
CA GLY A 89 -1.67 -22.70 -10.02
C GLY A 89 -0.37 -22.53 -10.82
N ILE A 90 0.57 -21.72 -10.35
CA ILE A 90 1.84 -21.45 -10.99
C ILE A 90 2.89 -22.46 -10.47
N THR A 91 3.23 -23.46 -11.29
CA THR A 91 4.18 -24.52 -10.92
C THR A 91 5.55 -23.98 -10.47
N ARG A 92 6.04 -22.89 -11.08
CA ARG A 92 7.31 -22.26 -10.67
C ARG A 92 7.23 -21.65 -9.27
N PHE A 93 6.08 -21.05 -8.92
CA PHE A 93 5.88 -20.45 -7.61
C PHE A 93 5.88 -21.53 -6.54
N ARG A 94 5.12 -22.62 -6.75
CA ARG A 94 5.13 -23.79 -5.86
C ARG A 94 6.54 -24.30 -5.57
N LYS A 95 7.40 -24.38 -6.58
CA LYS A 95 8.81 -24.76 -6.40
C LYS A 95 9.60 -23.74 -5.57
N VAL A 96 9.37 -22.44 -5.79
CA VAL A 96 10.03 -21.37 -5.04
C VAL A 96 9.68 -21.43 -3.56
N VAL A 97 8.41 -21.69 -3.22
CA VAL A 97 7.97 -21.79 -1.82
C VAL A 97 8.09 -23.20 -1.23
N GLY A 98 8.77 -24.13 -1.93
CA GLY A 98 8.97 -25.50 -1.43
C GLY A 98 7.72 -26.36 -1.35
N LEU A 99 6.61 -25.97 -1.99
CA LEU A 99 5.36 -26.73 -2.06
C LEU A 99 5.43 -27.76 -3.20
N THR A 100 6.15 -28.86 -2.98
CA THR A 100 6.25 -29.98 -3.92
C THR A 100 4.95 -30.81 -3.94
N ASP A 101 4.88 -31.85 -4.80
CA ASP A 101 3.65 -32.64 -5.00
C ASP A 101 3.28 -33.53 -3.80
N GLU A 102 4.20 -33.70 -2.84
CA GLU A 102 3.92 -34.25 -1.52
C GLU A 102 3.39 -33.12 -0.61
N LEU A 103 2.13 -32.75 -0.83
CA LEU A 103 1.44 -31.66 -0.13
C LEU A 103 1.33 -31.96 1.38
N ASP A 104 2.18 -31.29 2.17
CA ASP A 104 1.89 -31.06 3.58
C ASP A 104 0.95 -29.86 3.71
N ALA A 105 -0.35 -30.14 3.83
CA ALA A 105 -1.38 -29.11 3.99
C ALA A 105 -1.13 -28.22 5.22
N ALA A 106 -0.45 -28.73 6.26
CA ALA A 106 -0.11 -27.92 7.42
C ALA A 106 1.01 -26.91 7.10
N PHE A 107 1.98 -27.29 6.27
CA PHE A 107 3.01 -26.39 5.80
C PHE A 107 2.44 -25.30 4.88
N GLU A 108 1.57 -25.66 3.93
CA GLU A 108 0.89 -24.68 3.08
C GLU A 108 0.08 -23.67 3.91
N GLU A 109 -0.70 -24.15 4.88
CA GLU A 109 -1.50 -23.30 5.76
C GLU A 109 -0.62 -22.38 6.62
N SER A 110 0.55 -22.84 7.04
CA SER A 110 1.53 -22.02 7.77
C SER A 110 2.06 -20.86 6.91
N VAL A 111 2.42 -21.14 5.65
CA VAL A 111 2.87 -20.11 4.71
C VAL A 111 1.74 -19.12 4.42
N PHE A 112 0.52 -19.62 4.17
CA PHE A 112 -0.66 -18.81 3.93
C PHE A 112 -1.00 -17.90 5.12
N SER A 113 -0.99 -18.44 6.34
CA SER A 113 -1.26 -17.71 7.58
C SER A 113 -0.25 -16.58 7.81
N SER A 114 1.02 -16.83 7.50
CA SER A 114 2.08 -15.82 7.59
C SER A 114 1.87 -14.68 6.60
N LEU A 115 1.53 -14.99 5.34
CA LEU A 115 1.18 -13.98 4.33
C LEU A 115 -0.07 -13.19 4.74
N LYS A 116 -1.09 -13.86 5.28
CA LYS A 116 -2.35 -13.24 5.71
C LYS A 116 -2.13 -12.09 6.69
N LYS A 117 -1.17 -12.25 7.62
CA LYS A 117 -0.82 -11.22 8.61
C LYS A 117 -0.38 -9.90 7.95
N TYR A 118 0.33 -9.97 6.82
CA TYR A 118 0.92 -8.80 6.13
C TYR A 118 0.22 -8.45 4.83
N TYR A 119 -0.87 -9.16 4.48
CA TYR A 119 -1.50 -9.02 3.18
C TYR A 119 -2.01 -7.60 2.92
N VAL A 120 -2.63 -6.97 3.92
CA VAL A 120 -3.15 -5.59 3.77
C VAL A 120 -2.02 -4.61 3.48
N ASP A 121 -0.92 -4.67 4.23
CA ASP A 121 0.24 -3.81 4.00
C ASP A 121 0.89 -4.07 2.63
N CYS A 122 0.98 -5.34 2.24
CA CYS A 122 1.49 -5.76 0.94
C CYS A 122 0.68 -5.16 -0.22
N ILE A 123 -0.65 -5.17 -0.11
CA ILE A 123 -1.54 -4.60 -1.13
C ILE A 123 -1.56 -3.07 -1.09
N ASN A 124 -1.49 -2.45 0.09
CA ASN A 124 -1.44 -1.00 0.20
C ASN A 124 -0.17 -0.43 -0.45
N LEU A 125 0.98 -1.09 -0.27
CA LEU A 125 2.20 -0.74 -0.99
C LEU A 125 2.02 -0.86 -2.49
N TYR A 126 1.45 -1.97 -2.95
CA TYR A 126 1.17 -2.19 -4.37
C TYR A 126 0.33 -1.05 -4.95
N GLU A 127 -0.83 -0.79 -4.35
CA GLU A 127 -1.80 0.21 -4.83
C GLU A 127 -1.19 1.63 -4.80
N TYR A 128 -0.45 1.97 -3.75
CA TYR A 128 0.20 3.28 -3.64
C TYR A 128 1.21 3.51 -4.79
N TYR A 129 2.15 2.58 -4.99
CA TYR A 129 3.20 2.77 -5.99
C TYR A 129 2.68 2.59 -7.43
N SER A 130 1.68 1.73 -7.64
CA SER A 130 0.97 1.63 -8.92
C SER A 130 0.26 2.93 -9.30
N CYS A 131 -0.23 3.70 -8.33
CA CYS A 131 -0.90 4.97 -8.59
C CYS A 131 0.06 6.15 -8.78
N ILE A 132 1.18 6.19 -8.04
CA ILE A 132 2.05 7.37 -8.03
C ILE A 132 3.04 7.43 -9.20
N ASP A 133 3.50 6.28 -9.69
CA ASP A 133 4.64 6.24 -10.62
C ASP A 133 4.27 6.77 -12.02
N GLY A 134 2.98 6.90 -12.37
CA GLY A 134 2.50 7.57 -13.59
C GLY A 134 2.98 6.98 -14.93
N THR A 135 3.91 6.02 -14.88
CA THR A 135 4.52 5.34 -16.02
C THR A 135 3.55 4.39 -16.68
N THR A 136 2.65 3.79 -15.90
CA THR A 136 1.56 2.98 -16.40
C THR A 136 0.29 3.82 -16.45
N GLN A 137 -0.46 3.74 -17.56
CA GLN A 137 -1.79 4.37 -17.65
C GLN A 137 -2.85 3.60 -16.85
N ASN A 138 -2.47 2.45 -16.31
CA ASN A 138 -3.36 1.52 -15.64
C ASN A 138 -2.98 1.41 -14.15
N PRO A 139 -3.80 1.92 -13.21
CA PRO A 139 -3.50 1.89 -11.78
C PRO A 139 -3.57 0.48 -11.17
N PHE A 140 -3.98 -0.52 -11.95
CA PHE A 140 -4.09 -1.91 -11.50
C PHE A 140 -2.85 -2.75 -11.79
N VAL A 141 -1.78 -2.16 -12.34
CA VAL A 141 -0.49 -2.83 -12.61
C VAL A 141 0.66 -2.04 -12.01
N MET A 142 1.79 -2.69 -11.76
CA MET A 142 3.00 -2.06 -11.23
C MET A 142 4.15 -2.16 -12.22
N GLY A 143 4.57 -1.02 -12.77
CA GLY A 143 5.76 -0.96 -13.64
C GLY A 143 7.07 -1.20 -12.90
N GLU A 144 8.14 -1.46 -13.65
CA GLU A 144 9.49 -1.73 -13.09
C GLU A 144 10.03 -0.54 -12.27
N ASN A 145 9.73 0.69 -12.68
CA ASN A 145 10.14 1.90 -11.96
C ASN A 145 9.44 1.98 -10.58
N ALA A 146 8.12 1.82 -10.54
CA ALA A 146 7.34 1.71 -9.30
C ALA A 146 7.89 0.62 -8.35
N PHE A 147 8.17 -0.57 -8.89
CA PHE A 147 8.78 -1.66 -8.13
C PHE A 147 10.15 -1.27 -7.56
N THR A 148 11.01 -0.67 -8.38
CA THR A 148 12.34 -0.20 -7.97
C THR A 148 12.25 0.85 -6.87
N ASN A 149 11.31 1.79 -7.00
CA ASN A 149 11.07 2.84 -5.99
C ASN A 149 10.66 2.23 -4.65
N ILE A 150 9.79 1.19 -4.62
CA ILE A 150 9.48 0.47 -3.38
C ILE A 150 10.75 -0.08 -2.73
N MET A 151 11.62 -0.73 -3.52
CA MET A 151 12.83 -1.37 -2.98
C MET A 151 13.81 -0.35 -2.40
N ILE A 152 13.90 0.83 -3.00
CA ILE A 152 14.73 1.94 -2.52
C ILE A 152 14.10 2.56 -1.25
N ASP A 153 12.82 2.91 -1.30
CA ASP A 153 12.14 3.64 -0.22
C ASP A 153 11.96 2.79 1.04
N SER A 154 11.82 1.47 0.89
CA SER A 154 11.77 0.51 2.01
C SER A 154 13.16 0.11 2.52
N GLY A 155 14.24 0.54 1.87
CA GLY A 155 15.61 0.13 2.21
C GLY A 155 15.91 -1.36 1.97
N ILE A 156 15.08 -2.05 1.18
CA ILE A 156 15.31 -3.45 0.79
C ILE A 156 16.51 -3.56 -0.17
N SER A 157 16.76 -2.56 -1.00
CA SER A 157 17.90 -2.56 -1.91
C SER A 157 19.22 -2.41 -1.13
N ASP A 158 20.11 -3.40 -1.26
CA ASP A 158 21.45 -3.36 -0.67
C ASP A 158 22.55 -3.54 -1.71
N GLU A 159 23.41 -2.53 -1.86
CA GLU A 159 24.53 -2.62 -2.80
C GLU A 159 25.47 -3.78 -2.45
N GLY A 160 25.60 -4.73 -3.38
CA GLY A 160 26.43 -5.93 -3.21
C GLY A 160 25.86 -6.98 -2.24
N GLY A 161 24.62 -6.79 -1.78
CA GLY A 161 23.92 -7.74 -0.92
C GLY A 161 23.02 -8.71 -1.69
N PRO A 162 22.24 -9.54 -0.96
CA PRO A 162 21.31 -10.50 -1.55
C PRO A 162 20.16 -9.88 -2.35
N CYS A 163 19.89 -8.58 -2.19
CA CYS A 163 18.90 -7.84 -2.95
C CYS A 163 19.53 -6.61 -3.60
N ASP A 164 20.68 -6.79 -4.24
CA ASP A 164 21.26 -5.75 -5.09
C ASP A 164 20.31 -5.39 -6.25
N PRO A 165 20.43 -4.18 -6.83
CA PRO A 165 19.52 -3.73 -7.89
C PRO A 165 19.40 -4.71 -9.07
N ALA A 166 20.51 -5.36 -9.45
CA ALA A 166 20.52 -6.35 -10.52
C ALA A 166 19.70 -7.60 -10.17
N THR A 167 19.77 -8.08 -8.92
CA THR A 167 18.95 -9.19 -8.44
C THR A 167 17.48 -8.80 -8.38
N LEU A 168 17.15 -7.58 -7.94
CA LEU A 168 15.78 -7.08 -7.88
C LEU A 168 15.14 -6.97 -9.27
N THR A 169 15.84 -6.41 -10.28
CA THR A 169 15.38 -6.42 -11.68
C THR A 169 15.16 -7.84 -12.20
N ARG A 170 16.06 -8.77 -11.87
CA ARG A 170 15.87 -10.18 -12.25
C ARG A 170 14.64 -10.80 -11.58
N ILE A 171 14.37 -10.48 -10.31
CA ILE A 171 13.17 -10.96 -9.60
C ILE A 171 11.91 -10.40 -10.27
N PHE A 172 11.89 -9.11 -10.61
CA PHE A 172 10.79 -8.48 -11.34
C PHE A 172 10.49 -9.25 -12.64
N GLY A 173 11.50 -9.48 -13.47
CA GLY A 173 11.35 -10.22 -14.72
C GLY A 173 10.99 -11.71 -14.54
N GLN A 174 11.29 -12.32 -13.40
CA GLN A 174 10.89 -13.71 -13.10
C GLN A 174 9.43 -13.82 -12.64
N ALA A 175 8.94 -12.79 -11.93
CA ALA A 175 7.56 -12.73 -11.47
C ALA A 175 6.61 -12.31 -12.61
N ASN A 176 7.02 -11.35 -13.44
CA ASN A 176 6.34 -10.91 -14.66
C ASN A 176 6.58 -11.90 -15.81
N VAL A 177 6.02 -13.10 -15.68
CA VAL A 177 6.08 -14.12 -16.74
C VAL A 177 4.68 -14.68 -16.94
N GLU A 178 4.11 -14.41 -18.11
CA GLU A 178 2.86 -14.97 -18.58
C GLU A 178 2.82 -16.49 -18.39
N VAL A 179 1.75 -17.00 -17.79
CA VAL A 179 1.55 -18.43 -17.55
C VAL A 179 0.48 -18.95 -18.50
N GLY A 180 0.76 -20.06 -19.18
CA GLY A 180 -0.22 -20.75 -20.03
C GLY A 180 -0.21 -20.31 -21.50
N ASP A 181 -1.39 -20.36 -22.14
CA ASP A 181 -1.56 -20.01 -23.56
C ASP A 181 -1.53 -18.49 -23.73
N LYS A 182 -0.62 -17.98 -24.56
CA LYS A 182 -0.52 -16.54 -24.91
C LYS A 182 -1.83 -15.97 -25.46
N ASN A 183 -2.73 -16.82 -25.95
CA ASN A 183 -4.04 -16.40 -26.45
C ASN A 183 -5.15 -16.36 -25.41
N SER A 184 -4.87 -16.75 -24.16
CA SER A 184 -5.84 -16.73 -23.06
C SER A 184 -6.32 -15.30 -22.78
N VAL A 185 -7.55 -15.19 -22.25
CA VAL A 185 -8.12 -13.88 -21.87
C VAL A 185 -7.28 -13.21 -20.79
N GLU A 186 -6.73 -14.01 -19.87
CA GLU A 186 -5.88 -13.55 -18.77
C GLU A 186 -4.56 -12.95 -19.28
N ASN A 187 -3.88 -13.62 -20.23
CA ASN A 187 -2.65 -13.08 -20.81
C ASN A 187 -2.90 -11.84 -21.67
N LYS A 188 -4.01 -11.78 -22.42
CA LYS A 188 -4.39 -10.55 -23.16
C LYS A 188 -4.71 -9.35 -22.26
N GLN A 189 -5.04 -9.59 -20.99
CA GLN A 189 -5.29 -8.55 -20.00
C GLN A 189 -4.06 -8.23 -19.15
N ASN A 190 -3.02 -9.07 -19.19
CA ASN A 190 -1.76 -8.82 -18.51
C ASN A 190 -0.93 -7.82 -19.34
N ASP A 191 -0.32 -6.85 -18.68
CA ASP A 191 0.61 -5.93 -19.34
C ASP A 191 1.99 -6.57 -19.28
N ASP A 192 2.56 -6.95 -20.43
CA ASP A 192 3.86 -7.62 -20.57
C ASP A 192 5.01 -6.94 -19.81
N LYS A 193 4.85 -5.69 -19.37
CA LYS A 193 5.89 -4.87 -18.73
C LYS A 193 5.58 -4.45 -17.30
N ALA A 194 4.50 -4.96 -16.71
CA ALA A 194 4.09 -4.57 -15.38
C ALA A 194 3.56 -5.76 -14.57
N LEU A 195 3.84 -5.76 -13.27
CA LEU A 195 3.35 -6.80 -12.37
C LEU A 195 1.87 -6.58 -12.09
N MET A 196 1.09 -7.64 -12.23
CA MET A 196 -0.22 -7.79 -11.62
C MET A 196 -0.07 -8.06 -10.11
N ARG A 197 -1.17 -7.92 -9.38
CA ARG A 197 -1.21 -8.09 -7.91
C ARG A 197 -0.62 -9.42 -7.41
N HIS A 198 -0.92 -10.54 -8.06
CA HIS A 198 -0.36 -11.84 -7.66
C HIS A 198 1.13 -11.96 -8.00
N GLU A 199 1.59 -11.38 -9.11
CA GLU A 199 3.00 -11.38 -9.51
C GLU A 199 3.82 -10.52 -8.54
N TRP A 200 3.26 -9.42 -8.03
CA TRP A 200 3.83 -8.67 -6.92
C TRP A 200 4.01 -9.53 -5.67
N ILE A 201 2.99 -10.30 -5.27
CA ILE A 201 3.11 -11.22 -4.13
C ILE A 201 4.19 -12.30 -4.39
N GLU A 202 4.26 -12.86 -5.60
CA GLU A 202 5.35 -13.77 -5.99
C GLU A 202 6.73 -13.11 -5.86
N ALA A 203 6.87 -11.86 -6.31
CA ALA A 203 8.12 -11.10 -6.20
C ALA A 203 8.52 -10.89 -4.73
N VAL A 204 7.58 -10.56 -3.85
CA VAL A 204 7.81 -10.43 -2.40
C VAL A 204 8.34 -11.73 -1.79
N PHE A 205 7.78 -12.89 -2.14
CA PHE A 205 8.32 -14.19 -1.70
C PHE A 205 9.75 -14.41 -2.20
N ARG A 206 10.02 -14.12 -3.47
CA ARG A 206 11.36 -14.28 -4.05
C ARG A 206 12.39 -13.38 -3.37
N ILE A 207 12.03 -12.14 -3.04
CA ILE A 207 12.88 -11.21 -2.29
C ILE A 207 13.16 -11.76 -0.89
N ALA A 208 12.11 -12.15 -0.16
CA ALA A 208 12.24 -12.69 1.19
C ALA A 208 13.13 -13.94 1.24
N LEU A 209 12.94 -14.87 0.30
CA LEU A 209 13.77 -16.06 0.17
C LEU A 209 15.20 -15.68 -0.22
N GLY A 210 15.41 -14.85 -1.23
CA GLY A 210 16.74 -14.41 -1.63
C GLY A 210 17.55 -13.77 -0.49
N ARG A 211 16.87 -12.98 0.36
CA ARG A 211 17.48 -12.30 1.51
C ARG A 211 17.78 -13.22 2.69
N TYR A 212 16.86 -14.13 3.01
CA TYR A 212 16.89 -14.87 4.27
C TYR A 212 17.20 -16.36 4.15
N GLU A 213 17.25 -16.95 2.96
CA GLU A 213 17.49 -18.40 2.81
C GLU A 213 18.81 -18.84 3.48
N ALA A 214 19.88 -18.07 3.27
CA ALA A 214 21.20 -18.41 3.83
C ALA A 214 21.34 -18.10 5.33
N SER A 215 20.67 -17.06 5.82
CA SER A 215 20.80 -16.59 7.21
C SER A 215 19.76 -17.19 8.16
N HIS A 216 18.62 -17.62 7.64
CA HIS A 216 17.50 -18.19 8.39
C HIS A 216 16.93 -19.42 7.66
N PRO A 217 17.73 -20.48 7.43
CA PRO A 217 17.29 -21.65 6.67
C PRO A 217 16.12 -22.40 7.34
N ASP A 218 16.01 -22.31 8.66
CA ASP A 218 14.97 -23.01 9.44
C ASP A 218 13.58 -22.36 9.34
N LEU A 219 13.49 -21.13 8.82
CA LEU A 219 12.22 -20.43 8.65
C LEU A 219 11.54 -20.83 7.35
N ASN A 220 10.22 -21.02 7.43
CA ASN A 220 9.42 -21.26 6.25
C ASN A 220 9.31 -19.99 5.38
N PRO A 221 8.93 -20.10 4.09
CA PRO A 221 8.84 -18.94 3.19
C PRO A 221 7.93 -17.82 3.71
N GLY A 222 6.83 -18.16 4.36
CA GLY A 222 5.89 -17.18 4.93
C GLY A 222 6.51 -16.41 6.10
N GLU A 223 7.25 -17.09 6.99
CA GLU A 223 7.98 -16.45 8.09
C GLU A 223 9.07 -15.51 7.57
N LYS A 224 9.77 -15.90 6.50
CA LYS A 224 10.76 -15.03 5.82
C LYS A 224 10.11 -13.78 5.23
N VAL A 225 8.90 -13.89 4.66
CA VAL A 225 8.11 -12.71 4.26
C VAL A 225 7.79 -11.84 5.47
N GLY A 226 7.39 -12.45 6.59
CA GLY A 226 7.16 -11.70 7.83
C GLY A 226 8.38 -10.90 8.30
N LEU A 227 9.58 -11.51 8.25
CA LEU A 227 10.84 -10.80 8.55
C LEU A 227 11.11 -9.64 7.58
N LEU A 228 10.81 -9.80 6.29
CA LEU A 228 10.96 -8.73 5.31
C LEU A 228 10.06 -7.53 5.68
N PHE A 229 8.80 -7.80 6.03
CA PHE A 229 7.85 -6.75 6.40
C PHE A 229 8.20 -6.07 7.70
N ASP A 230 8.51 -6.84 8.74
CA ASP A 230 8.83 -6.29 10.07
C ASP A 230 10.10 -5.44 10.05
N GLN A 231 11.13 -5.83 9.28
CA GLN A 231 12.42 -5.15 9.30
C GLN A 231 12.51 -3.94 8.38
N TYR A 232 11.88 -3.99 7.21
CA TYR A 232 12.05 -2.99 6.15
C TYR A 232 10.77 -2.20 5.92
N ILE A 233 9.68 -2.88 5.60
CA ILE A 233 8.45 -2.21 5.18
C ILE A 233 7.78 -1.46 6.33
N LEU A 234 7.44 -2.14 7.43
CA LEU A 234 6.70 -1.52 8.53
C LEU A 234 7.55 -0.51 9.30
N LYS A 235 8.86 -0.75 9.36
CA LYS A 235 9.81 0.16 9.99
C LYS A 235 9.87 1.49 9.23
N GLU A 236 10.02 1.45 7.91
CA GLU A 236 10.13 2.66 7.09
C GLU A 236 8.77 3.32 6.82
N VAL A 237 7.65 2.58 6.82
CA VAL A 237 6.30 3.17 6.71
C VAL A 237 6.02 4.13 7.87
N SER A 238 6.53 3.86 9.08
CA SER A 238 6.43 4.82 10.19
C SER A 238 7.12 6.15 9.87
N VAL A 239 8.33 6.08 9.31
CA VAL A 239 9.13 7.24 8.89
C VAL A 239 8.49 7.95 7.69
N PHE A 240 7.89 7.19 6.78
CA PHE A 240 7.20 7.72 5.60
C PHE A 240 5.89 8.42 5.96
N LEU A 241 5.09 7.86 6.87
CA LEU A 241 3.89 8.53 7.39
C LEU A 241 4.26 9.79 8.17
N GLU A 242 5.34 9.78 8.94
CA GLU A 242 5.89 10.99 9.55
C GLU A 242 6.24 12.04 8.48
N ARG A 243 6.86 11.63 7.36
CA ARG A 243 7.18 12.53 6.24
C ARG A 243 5.93 13.04 5.52
N ILE A 244 4.90 12.22 5.30
CA ILE A 244 3.62 12.67 4.72
C ILE A 244 2.95 13.68 5.64
N ILE A 245 2.90 13.40 6.95
CA ILE A 245 2.34 14.34 7.94
C ILE A 245 3.14 15.65 7.90
N LEU A 246 4.47 15.58 7.90
CA LEU A 246 5.32 16.77 7.79
C LEU A 246 5.11 17.53 6.48
N LEU A 247 4.99 16.83 5.34
CA LEU A 247 4.75 17.43 4.03
C LEU A 247 3.35 18.06 3.95
N SER A 248 2.32 17.44 4.53
CA SER A 248 0.97 18.01 4.59
C SER A 248 0.92 19.28 5.44
N ASN A 249 1.72 19.34 6.51
CA ASN A 249 1.89 20.54 7.32
C ASN A 249 2.74 21.61 6.61
N TYR A 250 3.73 21.19 5.81
CA TYR A 250 4.56 22.10 5.01
C TYR A 250 3.81 22.66 3.81
N THR A 251 3.00 21.89 3.10
CA THR A 251 2.18 22.39 1.98
C THR A 251 1.09 23.32 2.48
N ALA A 252 0.49 23.08 3.65
CA ALA A 252 -0.37 24.05 4.31
C ALA A 252 0.37 25.37 4.60
N SER A 253 1.66 25.30 4.94
CA SER A 253 2.51 26.46 5.21
C SER A 253 3.04 27.15 3.94
N ILE A 254 3.27 26.43 2.85
CA ILE A 254 3.72 26.97 1.55
C ILE A 254 2.57 27.60 0.78
N LEU A 255 1.37 27.01 0.80
CA LEU A 255 0.15 27.68 0.31
C LEU A 255 -0.07 29.00 1.05
N TYR A 256 0.23 29.05 2.34
CA TYR A 256 0.21 30.28 3.13
C TYR A 256 1.29 31.30 2.71
N LEU A 257 2.42 30.87 2.15
CA LEU A 257 3.53 31.76 1.72
C LEU A 257 3.45 32.19 0.25
N ILE A 258 2.66 31.50 -0.58
CA ILE A 258 2.44 31.84 -1.98
C ILE A 258 1.19 32.71 -2.15
N LEU A 259 0.24 32.63 -1.20
CA LEU A 259 -0.99 33.42 -1.19
C LEU A 259 -0.85 34.74 -0.42
N TYR A 260 0.36 35.08 0.08
CA TYR A 260 0.72 36.33 0.76
C TYR A 260 2.13 36.80 0.40
#